data_AF-A0A2E5JH09-F1
#
_entry.id   AF-A0A2E5JH09-F1
#
_cell.length_a   1.000
_cell.length_b   1.000
_cell.length_c   1.000
_cell.angle_alpha   90.00
_cell.angle_beta   90.00
_cell.angle_gamma   90.00
#
_symmetry.space_group_name_H-M   'P 1'
#
loop_
_entity.id
_entity.type
_entity.pdbx_description
1 polymer ?
#
loop_
_entity_poly.entity_id
_entity_poly.type
_entity_poly.pdbx_seq_one_letter_code
_entity_poly.pdbx_strand_id
1 'polypeptide(L)'
;MHIEPNFSPRIRNDQPPMLPRKTCAFCGSVFVSQNECESCGRQFNKETLGAPGGEKSFYATKDRYKKDVGSFLARFDQFLAKDAGMRVRYLSLLKKRYMTLLDHFQRPGRGALSCHAYLVEFRDLVSEMKRMKISPEYMYDLVELGEGMPLTHKLQTILNEEFAGYGSAGLKKLMRWRVAGGPRFGFLSALVLGPSAICLIALTIFSYLVKR
;
A
#
# COMPACT_ATOMS: atom_id res chain seq x y z
N MET A 1 -2.07 -65.98 -43.26
CA MET A 1 -1.08 -65.24 -42.44
C MET A 1 -1.65 -63.86 -42.18
N HIS A 2 -2.08 -63.63 -40.95
CA HIS A 2 -2.59 -62.35 -40.46
C HIS A 2 -1.41 -61.39 -40.27
N ILE A 3 -1.46 -60.22 -40.89
CA ILE A 3 -0.53 -59.12 -40.64
C ILE A 3 -1.28 -58.12 -39.78
N GLU A 4 -0.91 -58.03 -38.50
CA GLU A 4 -1.32 -56.95 -37.62
C GLU A 4 -0.65 -55.64 -38.07
N PRO A 5 -1.40 -54.54 -38.28
CA PRO A 5 -0.78 -53.23 -38.37
C PRO A 5 -0.51 -52.69 -36.96
N ASN A 6 0.79 -52.58 -36.66
CA ASN A 6 1.41 -51.83 -35.58
C ASN A 6 0.66 -50.52 -35.24
N PHE A 7 0.07 -50.46 -34.05
CA PHE A 7 -0.49 -49.24 -33.48
C PHE A 7 0.64 -48.43 -32.84
N SER A 8 1.34 -47.61 -33.63
CA SER A 8 2.19 -46.55 -33.09
C SER A 8 1.29 -45.37 -32.66
N PRO A 9 1.29 -44.96 -31.39
CA PRO A 9 0.55 -43.77 -30.98
C PRO A 9 1.21 -42.55 -31.63
N ARG A 10 0.59 -42.03 -32.69
CA ARG A 10 0.89 -40.69 -33.20
C ARG A 10 0.60 -39.72 -32.07
N ILE A 11 1.65 -39.14 -31.48
CA ILE A 11 1.55 -37.97 -30.62
C ILE A 11 0.89 -36.90 -31.48
N ARG A 12 -0.41 -36.66 -31.26
CA ARG A 12 -1.12 -35.53 -31.86
C ARG A 12 -0.46 -34.26 -31.32
N ASN A 13 0.27 -33.57 -32.17
CA ASN A 13 0.77 -32.21 -31.94
C ASN A 13 -0.36 -31.16 -31.94
N ASP A 14 -1.60 -31.54 -31.61
CA ASP A 14 -2.78 -30.68 -31.62
C ASP A 14 -3.01 -29.97 -30.29
N GLN A 15 -2.11 -30.15 -29.30
CA GLN A 15 -2.15 -29.35 -28.09
C GLN A 15 -1.45 -28.01 -28.36
N PRO A 16 -2.17 -26.87 -28.35
CA PRO A 16 -1.52 -25.57 -28.42
C PRO A 16 -0.53 -25.47 -27.25
N PRO A 17 0.66 -24.86 -27.47
CA PRO A 17 1.69 -24.77 -26.44
C PRO A 17 1.05 -24.23 -25.17
N MET A 18 1.26 -24.90 -24.03
CA MET A 18 0.75 -24.45 -22.74
C MET A 18 1.24 -23.03 -22.49
N LEU A 19 0.40 -22.05 -22.82
CA LEU A 19 0.64 -20.64 -22.56
C LEU A 19 0.80 -20.49 -21.04
N PRO A 20 1.82 -19.78 -20.55
CA PRO A 20 1.99 -19.55 -19.12
C PRO A 20 0.68 -18.96 -18.58
N ARG A 21 0.07 -19.63 -17.58
CA ARG A 21 -1.19 -19.18 -16.97
C ARG A 21 -0.99 -17.76 -16.47
N LYS A 22 -1.54 -16.78 -17.18
CA LYS A 22 -1.55 -15.38 -16.76
C LYS A 22 -2.57 -15.27 -15.63
N THR A 23 -2.15 -15.49 -14.39
CA THR A 23 -2.96 -15.17 -13.22
C THR A 23 -3.05 -13.65 -13.08
N CYS A 24 -4.22 -13.16 -12.71
CA CYS A 24 -4.42 -11.76 -12.38
C CYS A 24 -3.73 -11.46 -11.05
N ALA A 25 -2.76 -10.54 -11.06
CA ALA A 25 -2.04 -10.13 -9.85
C ALA A 25 -2.92 -9.45 -8.78
N PHE A 26 -4.17 -9.09 -9.10
CA PHE A 26 -5.06 -8.35 -8.19
C PHE A 26 -6.03 -9.24 -7.44
N CYS A 27 -6.51 -10.31 -8.07
CA CYS A 27 -7.49 -11.22 -7.46
C CYS A 27 -7.06 -12.68 -7.53
N GLY A 28 -5.84 -12.98 -7.98
CA GLY A 28 -5.32 -14.33 -8.17
C GLY A 28 -6.03 -15.13 -9.26
N SER A 29 -7.00 -14.54 -9.96
CA SER A 29 -7.84 -15.26 -10.93
C SER A 29 -7.04 -15.72 -12.14
N VAL A 30 -7.27 -16.96 -12.56
CA VAL A 30 -6.75 -17.51 -13.81
C VAL A 30 -7.56 -17.10 -15.05
N PHE A 31 -8.72 -16.46 -14.84
CA PHE A 31 -9.62 -15.99 -15.90
C PHE A 31 -9.14 -14.63 -16.44
N VAL A 32 -8.09 -14.68 -17.26
CA VAL A 32 -7.53 -13.52 -17.95
C VAL A 32 -7.65 -13.76 -19.46
N SER A 33 -8.50 -12.98 -20.13
CA SER A 33 -8.67 -13.03 -21.59
C SER A 33 -8.16 -11.74 -22.23
N GLN A 34 -7.34 -11.87 -23.29
CA GLN A 34 -6.95 -10.81 -24.24
C GLN A 34 -6.63 -9.40 -23.70
N ASN A 35 -6.20 -9.25 -22.44
CA ASN A 35 -5.94 -7.99 -21.73
C ASN A 35 -7.08 -7.45 -20.84
N GLU A 36 -7.97 -8.32 -20.35
CA GLU A 36 -8.89 -8.04 -19.25
C GLU A 36 -8.94 -9.24 -18.28
N CYS A 37 -9.09 -8.98 -16.98
CA CYS A 37 -9.42 -10.02 -16.01
C CYS A 37 -10.93 -10.11 -15.88
N GLU A 38 -11.51 -11.26 -16.21
CA GLU A 38 -12.97 -11.47 -16.22
C GLU A 38 -13.55 -11.52 -14.79
N SER A 39 -12.74 -11.87 -13.79
CA SER A 39 -13.19 -11.91 -12.40
C SER A 39 -13.24 -10.55 -11.72
N CYS A 40 -12.41 -9.58 -12.15
CA CYS A 40 -12.40 -8.23 -11.57
C CYS A 40 -12.64 -7.10 -12.59
N GLY A 41 -12.96 -7.43 -13.84
CA GLY A 41 -13.24 -6.50 -14.95
C GLY A 41 -12.04 -5.63 -15.34
N ARG A 42 -10.81 -6.06 -15.05
CA ARG A 42 -9.63 -5.18 -15.07
C ARG A 42 -8.89 -5.25 -16.40
N GLN A 43 -8.91 -4.14 -17.15
CA GLN A 43 -8.22 -4.03 -18.44
C GLN A 43 -6.72 -3.71 -18.29
N PHE A 44 -5.86 -4.59 -18.78
CA PHE A 44 -4.40 -4.50 -18.76
C PHE A 44 -3.84 -3.55 -19.85
N ASN A 45 -4.59 -3.29 -20.93
CA ASN A 45 -4.11 -2.52 -22.10
C ASN A 45 -4.51 -1.04 -22.17
N LYS A 46 -5.32 -0.53 -21.23
CA LYS A 46 -5.73 0.88 -21.28
C LYS A 46 -4.64 1.73 -20.63
N GLU A 47 -3.87 2.49 -21.43
CA GLU A 47 -2.91 3.48 -20.92
C GLU A 47 -3.64 4.63 -20.23
N THR A 48 -3.97 4.40 -18.96
CA THR A 48 -4.63 5.36 -18.07
C THR A 48 -3.63 6.19 -17.27
N LEU A 49 -2.33 5.87 -17.35
CA LEU A 49 -1.28 6.51 -16.56
C LEU A 49 -1.05 7.98 -16.97
N GLY A 50 -0.98 8.28 -18.27
CA GLY A 50 -0.55 9.60 -18.74
C GLY A 50 0.89 9.94 -18.36
N ALA A 51 1.35 11.14 -18.75
CA ALA A 51 2.69 11.64 -18.43
C ALA A 51 2.83 12.03 -16.94
N PRO A 52 4.04 11.91 -16.35
CA PRO A 52 4.29 12.43 -15.00
C PRO A 52 4.11 13.95 -15.01
N GLY A 53 3.40 14.49 -14.02
CA GLY A 53 3.04 15.92 -14.00
C GLY A 53 1.99 16.35 -15.04
N GLY A 54 1.53 15.43 -15.90
CA GLY A 54 0.52 15.72 -16.91
C GLY A 54 -0.90 15.81 -16.36
N GLU A 55 -1.87 15.96 -17.24
CA GLU A 55 -3.29 16.17 -16.87
C GLU A 55 -3.89 15.01 -16.03
N LYS A 56 -3.41 13.79 -16.24
CA LYS A 56 -3.85 12.57 -15.52
C LYS A 56 -3.04 12.29 -14.25
N SER A 57 -2.07 13.16 -13.91
CA SER A 57 -1.22 12.99 -12.74
C SER A 57 -1.95 13.33 -11.44
N PHE A 58 -1.36 12.89 -10.34
CA PHE A 58 -1.72 13.28 -8.99
C PHE A 58 -1.75 14.82 -8.84
N TYR A 59 -0.75 15.52 -9.38
CA TYR A 59 -0.64 16.98 -9.24
C TYR A 59 -1.84 17.71 -9.87
N ALA A 60 -2.22 17.33 -11.09
CA ALA A 60 -3.39 17.90 -11.75
C ALA A 60 -4.69 17.60 -10.98
N THR A 61 -4.79 16.40 -10.38
CA THR A 61 -5.93 16.01 -9.54
C THR A 61 -6.00 16.86 -8.27
N LYS A 62 -4.85 17.08 -7.62
CA LYS A 62 -4.71 17.92 -6.42
C LYS A 62 -5.03 19.38 -6.70
N ASP A 63 -4.60 19.91 -7.83
CA ASP A 63 -4.86 21.30 -8.20
C ASP A 63 -6.32 21.56 -8.52
N ARG A 64 -7.01 20.64 -9.22
CA ARG A 64 -8.46 20.73 -9.41
C ARG A 64 -9.19 20.72 -8.07
N TYR A 65 -8.84 19.80 -7.18
CA TYR A 65 -9.44 19.75 -5.85
C TYR A 65 -9.24 21.04 -5.06
N LYS A 66 -8.03 21.62 -5.07
CA LYS A 66 -7.74 22.91 -4.43
C LYS A 66 -8.52 24.07 -5.04
N LYS A 67 -8.73 24.07 -6.36
CA LYS A 67 -9.55 25.07 -7.05
C LYS A 67 -11.01 24.95 -6.63
N ASP A 68 -11.54 23.73 -6.61
CA ASP A 68 -12.95 23.47 -6.29
C ASP A 68 -13.28 23.78 -4.83
N VAL A 69 -12.35 23.49 -3.91
CA VAL A 69 -12.51 23.76 -2.46
C VAL A 69 -12.13 25.20 -2.08
N GLY A 70 -11.34 25.88 -2.91
CA GLY A 70 -10.69 27.14 -2.56
C GLY A 70 -9.38 26.90 -1.79
N SER A 71 -8.31 27.59 -2.23
CA SER A 71 -6.94 27.41 -1.71
C SER A 71 -6.79 27.66 -0.21
N PHE A 72 -7.65 28.52 0.36
CA PHE A 72 -7.67 28.84 1.78
C PHE A 72 -8.25 27.70 2.63
N LEU A 73 -9.38 27.11 2.21
CA LEU A 73 -10.02 26.01 2.93
C LEU A 73 -9.23 24.71 2.83
N ALA A 74 -8.47 24.51 1.75
CA ALA A 74 -7.57 23.37 1.58
C ALA A 74 -6.41 23.33 2.60
N ARG A 75 -6.07 24.47 3.24
CA ARG A 75 -5.10 24.50 4.35
C ARG A 75 -5.68 24.03 5.68
N PHE A 76 -7.00 24.02 5.81
CA PHE A 76 -7.67 23.61 7.04
C PHE A 76 -8.51 22.36 6.79
N ASP A 77 -7.83 21.21 6.72
CA ASP A 77 -8.43 19.87 6.59
C ASP A 77 -9.55 19.59 7.64
N GLN A 78 -9.57 20.32 8.75
CA GLN A 78 -10.60 20.22 9.79
C GLN A 78 -11.95 20.84 9.37
N PHE A 79 -11.96 21.88 8.53
CA PHE A 79 -13.19 22.50 8.03
C PHE A 79 -13.73 21.82 6.76
N LEU A 80 -12.89 21.06 6.07
CA LEU A 80 -13.22 20.20 4.94
C LEU A 80 -14.23 19.08 5.27
N ALA A 81 -14.57 18.89 6.54
CA ALA A 81 -15.66 18.03 6.98
C ALA A 81 -17.06 18.54 6.55
N LYS A 82 -17.20 19.83 6.18
CA LYS A 82 -18.49 20.40 5.73
C LYS A 82 -18.96 19.88 4.36
N ASP A 83 -18.05 19.53 3.45
CA ASP A 83 -18.39 19.00 2.12
C ASP A 83 -17.97 17.52 1.97
N ALA A 84 -18.73 16.65 2.64
CA ALA A 84 -18.50 15.21 2.62
C ALA A 84 -18.42 14.64 1.18
N GLY A 85 -19.22 15.14 0.24
CA GLY A 85 -19.24 14.69 -1.15
C GLY A 85 -17.94 14.97 -1.92
N MET A 86 -17.41 16.19 -1.82
CA MET A 86 -16.18 16.59 -2.51
C MET A 86 -14.97 15.83 -1.95
N ARG A 87 -14.92 15.66 -0.62
CA ARG A 87 -13.89 14.87 0.04
C ARG A 87 -13.94 13.40 -0.40
N VAL A 88 -15.12 12.79 -0.43
CA VAL A 88 -15.30 11.40 -0.89
C VAL A 88 -14.85 11.25 -2.35
N ARG A 89 -15.25 12.18 -3.22
CA ARG A 89 -14.80 12.18 -4.62
C ARG A 89 -13.29 12.27 -4.74
N TYR A 90 -12.65 13.16 -3.98
CA TYR A 90 -11.19 13.30 -3.99
C TYR A 90 -10.49 12.04 -3.49
N LEU A 91 -10.95 11.44 -2.39
CA LEU A 91 -10.43 10.17 -1.87
C LEU A 91 -10.50 9.05 -2.91
N SER A 92 -11.62 8.95 -3.63
CA SER A 92 -11.78 7.97 -4.71
C SER A 92 -10.77 8.20 -5.85
N LEU A 93 -10.48 9.46 -6.19
CA LEU A 93 -9.47 9.80 -7.19
C LEU A 93 -8.04 9.46 -6.73
N LEU A 94 -7.70 9.71 -5.46
CA LEU A 94 -6.41 9.33 -4.89
C LEU A 94 -6.21 7.80 -4.92
N LYS A 95 -7.21 7.03 -4.47
CA LYS A 95 -7.18 5.57 -4.52
C LYS A 95 -7.04 5.05 -5.96
N LYS A 96 -7.78 5.64 -6.90
CA LYS A 96 -7.68 5.28 -8.31
C LYS A 96 -6.27 5.54 -8.84
N ARG A 97 -5.68 6.71 -8.57
CA ARG A 97 -4.32 7.04 -9.01
C ARG A 97 -3.28 6.12 -8.39
N TYR A 98 -3.43 5.78 -7.11
CA TYR A 98 -2.57 4.82 -6.40
C TYR A 98 -2.55 3.48 -7.13
N MET A 99 -3.73 2.94 -7.45
CA MET A 99 -3.85 1.70 -8.22
C MET A 99 -3.27 1.79 -9.63
N THR A 100 -3.40 2.94 -10.30
CA THR A 100 -2.79 3.16 -11.63
C THR A 100 -1.27 3.19 -11.58
N LEU A 101 -0.67 3.80 -10.54
CA LEU A 101 0.77 3.81 -10.36
C LEU A 101 1.29 2.42 -10.02
N LEU A 102 0.61 1.69 -9.12
CA LEU A 102 0.96 0.30 -8.83
C LEU A 102 0.94 -0.53 -10.11
N ASP A 103 -0.14 -0.47 -10.91
CA ASP A 103 -0.22 -1.16 -12.20
C ASP A 103 0.98 -0.89 -13.10
N HIS A 104 1.40 0.37 -13.18
CA HIS A 104 2.53 0.76 -14.00
C HIS A 104 3.84 0.11 -13.54
N PHE A 105 4.07 0.04 -12.23
CA PHE A 105 5.27 -0.58 -11.67
C PHE A 105 5.27 -2.11 -11.83
N GLN A 106 4.10 -2.77 -11.92
CA GLN A 106 4.02 -4.21 -12.12
C GLN A 106 4.41 -4.66 -13.54
N ARG A 107 4.46 -3.76 -14.51
CA ARG A 107 4.71 -4.13 -15.91
C ARG A 107 6.15 -4.58 -16.10
N PRO A 108 6.39 -5.76 -16.71
CA PRO A 108 7.74 -6.26 -16.94
C PRO A 108 8.52 -5.32 -17.87
N GLY A 109 9.84 -5.21 -17.65
CA GLY A 109 10.72 -4.34 -18.44
C GLY A 109 10.75 -2.87 -18.01
N ARG A 110 10.03 -2.50 -16.94
CA ARG A 110 10.10 -1.16 -16.33
C ARG A 110 11.18 -1.14 -15.24
N GLY A 111 12.28 -0.42 -15.49
CA GLY A 111 13.34 -0.22 -14.51
C GLY A 111 13.11 0.99 -13.60
N ALA A 112 13.84 1.06 -12.48
CA ALA A 112 13.73 2.18 -11.54
C ALA A 112 14.02 3.55 -12.18
N LEU A 113 14.99 3.60 -13.10
CA LEU A 113 15.39 4.83 -13.79
C LEU A 113 14.29 5.32 -14.73
N SER A 114 13.68 4.42 -15.52
CA SER A 114 12.55 4.76 -16.39
C SER A 114 11.29 5.17 -15.61
N CYS A 115 11.20 4.79 -14.34
CA CYS A 115 10.04 5.04 -13.50
C CYS A 115 10.29 6.12 -12.43
N HIS A 116 11.45 6.79 -12.43
CA HIS A 116 11.84 7.69 -11.35
C HIS A 116 10.80 8.80 -11.09
N ALA A 117 10.32 9.47 -12.14
CA ALA A 117 9.31 10.51 -12.01
C ALA A 117 7.99 9.98 -11.40
N TYR A 118 7.59 8.76 -11.73
CA TYR A 118 6.40 8.12 -11.16
C TYR A 118 6.61 7.67 -9.71
N LEU A 119 7.84 7.31 -9.32
CA LEU A 119 8.18 7.01 -7.92
C LEU A 119 8.13 8.25 -7.04
N VAL A 120 8.56 9.41 -7.56
CA VAL A 120 8.40 10.70 -6.87
C VAL A 120 6.91 11.02 -6.72
N GLU A 121 6.13 10.88 -7.80
CA GLU A 121 4.68 11.08 -7.75
C GLU A 121 4.01 10.11 -6.75
N PHE A 122 4.46 8.85 -6.70
CA PHE A 122 3.95 7.86 -5.76
C PHE A 122 4.20 8.26 -4.30
N ARG A 123 5.41 8.75 -3.97
CA ARG A 123 5.73 9.26 -2.63
C ARG A 123 4.80 10.42 -2.26
N ASP A 124 4.67 11.42 -3.13
CA ASP A 124 3.82 12.58 -2.86
C ASP A 124 2.34 12.19 -2.71
N LEU A 125 1.89 11.21 -3.49
CA LEU A 125 0.55 10.65 -3.38
C LEU A 125 0.33 9.96 -2.04
N VAL A 126 1.29 9.14 -1.57
CA VAL A 126 1.22 8.47 -0.27
C VAL A 126 1.15 9.50 0.87
N SER A 127 1.97 10.56 0.83
CA SER A 127 1.92 11.65 1.81
C SER A 127 0.54 12.35 1.81
N GLU A 128 -0.06 12.54 0.64
CA GLU A 128 -1.42 13.10 0.53
C GLU A 128 -2.48 12.14 1.11
N MET A 129 -2.41 10.86 0.78
CA MET A 129 -3.33 9.84 1.29
C MET A 129 -3.26 9.74 2.82
N LYS A 130 -2.06 9.84 3.38
CA LYS A 130 -1.81 9.97 4.83
C LYS A 130 -2.45 11.23 5.39
N ARG A 131 -2.29 12.39 4.75
CA ARG A 131 -2.96 13.66 5.16
C ARG A 131 -4.48 13.49 5.21
N MET A 132 -5.05 12.82 4.23
CA MET A 132 -6.48 12.56 4.11
C MET A 132 -7.02 11.48 5.06
N LYS A 133 -6.14 10.86 5.86
CA LYS A 133 -6.41 9.79 6.84
C LYS A 133 -6.90 8.48 6.20
N ILE A 134 -6.37 8.13 5.04
CA ILE A 134 -6.54 6.77 4.49
C ILE A 134 -5.71 5.80 5.34
N SER A 135 -6.26 4.62 5.64
CA SER A 135 -5.59 3.61 6.46
C SER A 135 -4.28 3.15 5.79
N PRO A 136 -3.18 3.01 6.54
CA PRO A 136 -1.92 2.48 6.02
C PRO A 136 -2.06 1.01 5.63
N GLU A 137 -2.86 0.22 6.34
CA GLU A 137 -3.10 -1.20 6.04
C GLU A 137 -3.57 -1.37 4.60
N TYR A 138 -4.53 -0.56 4.16
CA TYR A 138 -4.97 -0.52 2.75
C TYR A 138 -3.83 -0.31 1.76
N MET A 139 -2.83 0.52 2.09
CA MET A 139 -1.71 0.82 1.20
C MET A 139 -0.69 -0.32 1.18
N TYR A 140 -0.40 -0.93 2.33
CA TYR A 140 0.50 -2.08 2.46
C TYR A 140 -0.08 -3.33 1.78
N ASP A 141 -1.36 -3.66 2.04
CA ASP A 141 -2.03 -4.82 1.45
C ASP A 141 -1.91 -4.82 -0.09
N LEU A 142 -2.08 -3.64 -0.70
CA LEU A 142 -2.00 -3.49 -2.16
C LEU A 142 -0.58 -3.61 -2.72
N VAL A 143 0.46 -3.34 -1.92
CA VAL A 143 1.86 -3.54 -2.32
C VAL A 143 2.28 -4.99 -2.06
N GLU A 144 1.76 -5.64 -1.02
CA GLU A 144 2.04 -7.03 -0.69
C GLU A 144 1.37 -8.03 -1.63
N LEU A 145 0.18 -7.73 -2.15
CA LEU A 145 -0.52 -8.56 -3.15
C LEU A 145 0.30 -8.83 -4.43
N GLY A 146 1.41 -8.12 -4.66
CA GLY A 146 2.29 -8.32 -5.79
C GLY A 146 3.69 -8.78 -5.40
N GLU A 147 3.84 -9.90 -4.68
CA GLU A 147 5.15 -10.50 -4.31
C GLU A 147 6.14 -10.69 -5.48
N GLY A 148 5.69 -10.61 -6.74
CA GLY A 148 6.51 -10.61 -7.95
C GLY A 148 6.71 -9.25 -8.64
N MET A 149 6.38 -8.13 -8.01
CA MET A 149 6.47 -6.80 -8.63
C MET A 149 7.94 -6.36 -8.85
N PRO A 150 8.25 -5.79 -10.03
CA PRO A 150 9.42 -4.93 -10.15
C PRO A 150 9.27 -3.77 -9.15
N LEU A 151 10.34 -3.47 -8.42
CA LEU A 151 10.43 -2.32 -7.49
C LEU A 151 9.65 -2.43 -6.16
N THR A 152 9.12 -3.60 -5.77
CA THR A 152 8.39 -3.79 -4.50
C THR A 152 9.15 -3.23 -3.29
N HIS A 153 10.45 -3.55 -3.19
CA HIS A 153 11.30 -3.06 -2.11
C HIS A 153 11.33 -1.52 -2.04
N LYS A 154 11.37 -0.83 -3.20
CA LYS A 154 11.37 0.65 -3.23
C LYS A 154 10.03 1.23 -2.81
N LEU A 155 8.93 0.62 -3.24
CA LEU A 155 7.58 1.03 -2.85
C LEU A 155 7.37 0.83 -1.33
N GLN A 156 7.78 -0.31 -0.79
CA GLN A 156 7.77 -0.59 0.65
C GLN A 156 8.66 0.38 1.42
N THR A 157 9.84 0.72 0.91
CA THR A 157 10.72 1.72 1.53
C THR A 157 10.01 3.07 1.64
N ILE A 158 9.38 3.54 0.55
CA ILE A 158 8.61 4.79 0.56
C ILE A 158 7.47 4.74 1.58
N LEU A 159 6.71 3.64 1.63
CA LEU A 159 5.65 3.47 2.63
C LEU A 159 6.20 3.50 4.06
N ASN A 160 7.28 2.77 4.32
CA ASN A 160 7.92 2.71 5.64
C ASN A 160 8.44 4.08 6.07
N GLU A 161 9.07 4.85 5.19
CA GLU A 161 9.51 6.23 5.45
C GLU A 161 8.33 7.13 5.81
N GLU A 162 7.23 7.06 5.03
CA GLU A 162 6.05 7.88 5.26
C GLU A 162 5.26 7.48 6.52
N PHE A 163 5.25 6.19 6.89
CA PHE A 163 4.46 5.67 8.00
C PHE A 163 5.24 5.30 9.27
N ALA A 164 6.57 5.48 9.31
CA ALA A 164 7.43 5.17 10.47
C ALA A 164 6.93 5.73 11.83
N GLY A 165 6.14 6.81 11.83
CA GLY A 165 5.57 7.41 13.04
C GLY A 165 4.08 7.09 13.33
N TYR A 166 3.38 6.40 12.44
CA TYR A 166 1.91 6.24 12.46
C TYR A 166 1.42 5.37 13.64
N GLY A 167 2.22 4.39 14.08
CA GLY A 167 1.92 3.54 15.25
C GLY A 167 2.04 4.22 16.62
N SER A 168 2.71 5.37 16.72
CA SER A 168 2.86 6.08 18.01
C SER A 168 1.60 6.84 18.42
N ALA A 169 0.67 7.09 17.49
CA ALA A 169 -0.55 7.85 17.76
C ALA A 169 -1.54 7.07 18.64
N GLY A 170 -1.67 5.75 18.44
CA GLY A 170 -2.51 4.87 19.25
C GLY A 170 -2.02 4.74 20.69
N LEU A 171 -0.72 4.45 20.87
CA LEU A 171 -0.08 4.41 22.19
C LEU A 171 -0.10 5.76 22.91
N LYS A 172 0.15 6.87 22.20
CA LYS A 172 0.03 8.23 22.78
C LYS A 172 -1.40 8.63 23.11
N LYS A 173 -2.40 8.03 22.46
CA LYS A 173 -3.83 8.22 22.77
C LYS A 173 -4.23 7.38 23.98
N LEU A 174 -3.76 6.13 24.06
CA LEU A 174 -3.94 5.24 25.20
C LEU A 174 -3.28 5.79 26.47
N MET A 175 -2.03 6.27 26.39
CA MET A 175 -1.34 6.90 27.52
C MET A 175 -2.00 8.20 28.00
N ARG A 176 -2.72 8.91 27.13
CA ARG A 176 -3.46 10.13 27.48
C ARG A 176 -4.89 9.88 27.95
N TRP A 177 -5.36 8.63 27.92
CA TRP A 177 -6.68 8.27 28.42
C TRP A 177 -6.76 8.50 29.94
N ARG A 178 -7.79 9.21 30.38
CA ARG A 178 -8.08 9.42 31.81
C ARG A 178 -9.09 8.36 32.24
N VAL A 179 -8.77 7.62 33.30
CA VAL A 179 -9.69 6.65 33.88
C VAL A 179 -10.68 7.41 34.76
N ALA A 180 -11.96 7.44 34.38
CA ALA A 180 -13.08 7.92 35.22
C ALA A 180 -12.85 9.26 35.97
N GLY A 181 -12.31 10.28 35.28
CA GLY A 181 -12.05 11.60 35.88
C GLY A 181 -10.76 11.69 36.72
N GLY A 182 -10.02 10.59 36.85
CA GLY A 182 -8.76 10.48 37.59
C GLY A 182 -7.48 10.69 36.74
N PRO A 183 -6.31 10.25 37.26
CA PRO A 183 -5.03 10.44 36.61
C PRO A 183 -4.93 9.73 35.25
N ARG A 184 -4.03 10.22 34.40
CA ARG A 184 -3.80 9.65 33.06
C ARG A 184 -3.25 8.23 33.19
N PHE A 185 -3.69 7.32 32.32
CA PHE A 185 -3.21 5.93 32.28
C PHE A 185 -1.68 5.83 32.13
N GLY A 186 -1.05 6.77 31.43
CA GLY A 186 0.41 6.89 31.36
C GLY A 186 1.09 7.09 32.71
N PHE A 187 0.45 7.78 33.66
CA PHE A 187 0.97 7.98 35.01
C PHE A 187 0.84 6.71 35.87
N LEU A 188 -0.30 6.02 35.77
CA LEU A 188 -0.53 4.76 36.47
C LEU A 188 0.41 3.65 35.99
N SER A 189 0.61 3.54 34.68
CA SER A 189 1.58 2.59 34.11
C SER A 189 3.02 2.92 34.52
N ALA A 190 3.40 4.20 34.58
CA ALA A 190 4.73 4.60 35.08
C ALA A 190 4.94 4.24 36.56
N LEU A 191 3.91 4.35 37.40
CA LEU A 191 3.98 3.98 38.82
C LEU A 191 4.16 2.47 39.06
N VAL A 192 3.62 1.62 38.17
CA VAL A 192 3.71 0.16 38.32
C VAL A 192 4.96 -0.40 37.62
N LEU A 193 5.27 0.12 36.43
CA LEU A 193 6.39 -0.37 35.61
C LEU A 193 7.74 0.28 35.97
N GLY A 194 7.72 1.48 36.54
CA GLY A 194 8.93 2.17 36.98
C GLY A 194 9.69 1.42 38.08
N PRO A 195 9.05 1.09 39.22
CA PRO A 195 9.70 0.38 40.31
C PRO A 195 10.15 -1.03 39.92
N SER A 196 9.37 -1.73 39.10
CA SER A 196 9.73 -3.07 38.63
C SER A 196 10.95 -3.05 37.70
N ALA A 197 11.07 -2.04 36.83
CA ALA A 197 12.28 -1.84 36.03
C ALA A 197 13.51 -1.53 36.91
N ILE A 198 13.35 -0.70 37.95
CA ILE A 198 14.43 -0.39 38.90
C ILE A 198 14.85 -1.64 39.68
N CYS A 199 13.90 -2.48 40.14
CA CYS A 199 14.21 -3.74 40.81
C CYS A 199 14.95 -4.72 39.89
N LEU A 200 14.55 -4.82 38.61
CA LEU A 200 15.26 -5.66 37.65
C LEU A 200 16.69 -5.17 37.40
N ILE A 201 16.88 -3.86 37.25
CA ILE A 201 18.23 -3.27 37.12
C ILE A 201 19.06 -3.49 38.40
N ALA A 202 18.46 -3.37 39.58
CA ALA A 202 19.14 -3.64 40.84
C ALA A 202 19.53 -5.12 40.96
N LEU A 203 18.67 -6.05 40.53
CA LEU A 203 18.96 -7.49 40.52
C LEU A 203 20.05 -7.85 39.51
N THR A 204 20.09 -7.22 38.33
CA THR A 204 21.18 -7.45 37.37
C THR A 204 22.50 -6.90 37.88
N ILE A 205 22.51 -5.74 38.52
CA ILE A 205 23.73 -5.18 39.14
C ILE A 205 24.19 -6.04 40.32
N PHE A 206 23.27 -6.48 41.19
CA PHE A 206 23.59 -7.32 42.34
C PHE A 206 24.16 -8.68 41.90
N SER A 207 23.53 -9.33 40.92
CA SER A 207 24.03 -10.60 40.37
C SER A 207 25.38 -10.45 39.66
N TYR A 208 25.66 -9.28 39.08
CA TYR A 208 26.98 -8.95 38.52
C TYR A 208 28.05 -8.78 39.61
N LEU A 209 27.70 -8.17 40.74
CA LEU A 209 28.61 -7.96 41.87
C LEU A 209 28.91 -9.25 42.65
N VAL A 210 27.95 -10.17 42.80
CA VAL A 210 28.15 -11.45 43.51
C VAL A 210 29.00 -12.45 42.72
N LYS A 211 29.02 -12.34 41.39
CA LYS A 211 29.83 -13.22 40.51
C LYS A 211 31.32 -12.82 40.43
N ARG A 212 31.72 -11.75 41.11
CA ARG A 212 33.09 -11.22 41.10
C ARG A 212 33.74 -11.46 42.45
#